data_AF-A0A9E3KNG0-F1
#
_entry.id   AF-A0A9E3KNG0-F1
#
_cell.length_a   1.000
_cell.length_b   1.000
_cell.length_c   1.000
_cell.angle_alpha   90.00
_cell.angle_beta   90.00
_cell.angle_gamma   90.00
#
_symmetry.space_group_name_H-M   'P 1'
#
loop_
_entity.id
_entity.type
_entity.pdbx_description
1 polymer ?
#
loop_
_entity_poly.entity_id
_entity_poly.type
_entity_poly.pdbx_seq_one_letter_code
_entity_poly.pdbx_strand_id
1 'polypeptide(L)'
;MIWKILNNTILGVLMLIAGLGTFYKHISFGLGLGDMLGYIALYISVLIHLILTIKARTNTRRAFLALLFGAILVFGCLKATVFRGHEYQWNGSIFYLPCSTEIEIKNEKKTTTKLVSMCTGDYFSEFKAEWDGKFMIIIEGELKIPEDLKEHLNFPISKVSICPTHPNSNYNNEIIYNYDIDTLKMNSIYEIYGNIESINNHTPLIKASIKELKNG
;
A
#
# COMPACT_ATOMS: atom_id res chain seq x y z
N MET A 1 -42.63 14.60 13.66
CA MET A 1 -42.40 14.20 12.26
C MET A 1 -41.06 14.73 11.75
N ILE A 2 -40.81 16.04 11.86
CA ILE A 2 -39.56 16.73 11.45
C ILE A 2 -38.28 16.07 11.99
N TRP A 3 -38.23 15.72 13.29
CA TRP A 3 -37.05 15.09 13.90
C TRP A 3 -36.65 13.74 13.28
N LYS A 4 -37.61 12.96 12.79
CA LYS A 4 -37.33 11.66 12.15
C LYS A 4 -36.76 11.84 10.75
N ILE A 5 -37.26 12.84 10.02
CA ILE A 5 -36.79 13.19 8.68
C ILE A 5 -35.35 13.69 8.79
N LEU A 6 -35.08 14.64 9.70
CA LEU A 6 -33.73 15.17 9.93
C LEU A 6 -32.73 14.05 10.30
N ASN A 7 -33.13 13.13 11.18
CA ASN A 7 -32.28 12.01 11.59
C ASN A 7 -31.94 11.06 10.43
N ASN A 8 -32.91 10.77 9.56
CA ASN A 8 -32.70 9.93 8.38
C ASN A 8 -31.84 10.62 7.33
N THR A 9 -31.98 11.94 7.15
CA THR A 9 -31.13 12.71 6.25
C THR A 9 -29.67 12.70 6.72
N ILE A 10 -29.42 12.93 8.01
CA ILE A 10 -28.06 12.87 8.59
C ILE A 10 -27.46 11.46 8.41
N LEU A 11 -28.27 10.41 8.66
CA LEU A 11 -27.83 9.04 8.46
C LEU A 11 -27.48 8.74 6.99
N GLY A 12 -28.29 9.23 6.05
CA GLY A 12 -28.03 9.10 4.61
C GLY A 12 -26.70 9.76 4.19
N VAL A 13 -26.44 10.96 4.71
CA VAL A 13 -25.16 11.67 4.47
C VAL A 13 -23.99 10.89 5.08
N LEU A 14 -24.12 10.37 6.30
CA LEU A 14 -23.07 9.55 6.94
C LEU A 14 -22.79 8.26 6.15
N MET A 15 -23.83 7.58 5.66
CA MET A 15 -23.68 6.39 4.82
C MET A 15 -23.02 6.71 3.48
N LEU A 16 -23.35 7.85 2.87
CA LEU A 16 -22.74 8.30 1.62
C LEU A 16 -21.26 8.63 1.80
N ILE A 17 -20.89 9.33 2.88
CA ILE A 17 -19.48 9.61 3.22
C ILE A 17 -18.71 8.32 3.48
N ALA A 18 -19.31 7.38 4.23
CA ALA A 18 -18.71 6.07 4.47
C ALA A 18 -18.52 5.28 3.17
N GLY A 19 -19.53 5.28 2.29
CA GLY A 19 -19.49 4.62 0.98
C GLY A 19 -18.43 5.21 0.06
N LEU A 20 -18.34 6.54 -0.05
CA LEU A 20 -17.28 7.22 -0.79
C LEU A 20 -15.89 6.87 -0.22
N GLY A 21 -15.80 6.75 1.11
CA GLY A 21 -14.58 6.30 1.79
C GLY A 21 -14.13 4.89 1.45
N THR A 22 -15.08 3.96 1.40
CA THR A 22 -14.78 2.56 1.10
C THR A 22 -14.49 2.31 -0.37
N PHE A 23 -15.22 2.96 -1.29
CA PHE A 23 -15.17 2.62 -2.72
C PHE A 23 -14.19 3.46 -3.53
N TYR A 24 -13.97 4.73 -3.17
CA TYR A 24 -13.17 5.62 -4.01
C TYR A 24 -11.73 5.78 -3.55
N LYS A 25 -11.30 5.19 -2.43
CA LYS A 25 -9.94 5.36 -1.83
C LYS A 25 -9.49 6.82 -1.68
N HIS A 26 -10.37 7.79 -1.93
CA HIS A 26 -10.04 9.20 -2.11
C HIS A 26 -10.13 10.01 -0.84
N ILE A 27 -10.50 9.39 0.29
CA ILE A 27 -10.44 10.14 1.54
C ILE A 27 -9.00 10.17 2.06
N SER A 28 -8.24 11.04 1.41
CA SER A 28 -7.01 11.62 1.93
C SER A 28 -7.39 12.52 3.09
N PHE A 29 -7.51 11.93 4.27
CA PHE A 29 -7.74 12.63 5.52
C PHE A 29 -6.43 13.27 6.01
N GLY A 30 -6.04 14.46 5.55
CA GLY A 30 -4.81 15.13 5.99
C GLY A 30 -4.96 15.88 7.33
N LEU A 31 -3.89 16.53 7.77
CA LEU A 31 -3.92 17.60 8.80
C LEU A 31 -4.15 18.98 8.17
N GLY A 32 -4.56 19.05 6.91
CA GLY A 32 -4.98 20.32 6.31
C GLY A 32 -6.16 20.91 7.08
N LEU A 33 -6.20 22.23 7.26
CA LEU A 33 -7.29 22.93 7.96
C LEU A 33 -8.68 22.57 7.40
N GLY A 34 -8.79 22.32 6.09
CA GLY A 34 -10.03 21.84 5.46
C GLY A 34 -10.45 20.44 5.91
N ASP A 35 -9.50 19.52 6.05
CA ASP A 35 -9.75 18.16 6.53
C ASP A 35 -10.09 18.16 8.03
N MET A 36 -9.48 19.07 8.80
CA MET A 36 -9.81 19.27 10.22
C MET A 36 -11.26 19.73 10.43
N LEU A 37 -11.73 20.67 9.62
CA LEU A 37 -13.13 21.11 9.65
C LEU A 37 -14.08 19.97 9.26
N GLY A 38 -13.67 19.13 8.30
CA GLY A 38 -14.37 17.89 7.95
C GLY A 38 -14.53 16.94 9.13
N TYR A 39 -13.48 16.72 9.95
CA TYR A 39 -13.56 15.87 11.15
C TYR A 39 -14.57 16.40 12.15
N ILE A 40 -14.48 17.70 12.46
CA ILE A 40 -15.36 18.33 13.44
C ILE A 40 -16.82 18.21 12.99
N ALA A 41 -17.11 18.46 11.72
CA ALA A 41 -18.45 18.32 11.16
C ALA A 41 -18.98 16.87 11.21
N LEU A 42 -18.11 15.88 10.96
CA LEU A 42 -18.47 14.46 11.00
C LEU A 42 -18.76 14.01 12.44
N TYR A 43 -17.88 14.32 13.40
CA TYR A 43 -18.09 14.00 14.81
C TYR A 43 -19.36 14.67 15.36
N ILE A 44 -19.60 15.94 15.02
CA ILE A 44 -20.83 16.65 15.43
C ILE A 44 -22.06 15.97 14.82
N SER A 45 -22.01 15.57 13.55
CA SER A 45 -23.13 14.91 12.87
C SER A 45 -23.46 13.54 13.46
N VAL A 46 -22.45 12.75 13.84
CA VAL A 46 -22.62 11.47 14.55
C VAL A 46 -23.22 11.70 15.94
N LEU A 47 -22.73 12.69 16.69
CA LEU A 47 -23.28 13.04 18.00
C LEU A 47 -24.75 13.49 17.92
N ILE A 48 -25.08 14.35 16.95
CA ILE A 48 -26.46 14.80 16.71
C ILE A 48 -27.35 13.61 16.35
N HIS A 49 -26.90 12.72 15.46
CA HIS A 49 -27.63 11.51 15.10
C HIS A 49 -27.91 10.62 16.33
N LEU A 50 -26.91 10.45 17.20
CA LEU A 50 -27.02 9.64 18.41
C LEU A 50 -28.02 10.23 19.41
N ILE A 51 -27.95 11.54 19.67
CA ILE A 51 -28.89 12.24 20.56
C ILE A 51 -30.32 12.18 20.00
N LEU A 52 -30.50 12.42 18.71
CA LEU A 52 -31.81 12.36 18.06
C LEU A 52 -32.38 10.95 18.06
N THR A 53 -31.54 9.93 17.88
CA THR A 53 -31.98 8.53 17.88
C THR A 53 -32.39 8.05 19.28
N ILE A 54 -31.70 8.50 20.32
CA ILE A 54 -32.11 8.24 21.72
C ILE A 54 -33.42 8.95 22.03
N LYS A 55 -33.53 10.25 21.73
CA LYS A 55 -34.74 11.04 22.01
C LYS A 55 -35.97 10.56 21.24
N ALA A 56 -35.79 10.01 20.03
CA ALA A 56 -36.87 9.58 19.17
C ALA A 56 -37.36 8.14 19.44
N ARG A 57 -36.70 7.36 20.32
CA ARG A 57 -37.05 5.94 20.54
C ARG A 57 -37.41 5.62 21.99
N THR A 58 -38.57 4.99 22.16
CA THR A 58 -39.05 4.42 23.43
C THR A 58 -38.59 2.97 23.66
N ASN A 59 -38.09 2.29 22.63
CA ASN A 59 -37.70 0.88 22.69
C ASN A 59 -36.19 0.73 22.90
N THR A 60 -35.81 0.16 24.04
CA THR A 60 -34.43 0.00 24.54
C THR A 60 -33.52 -0.82 23.61
N ARG A 61 -34.01 -1.92 23.03
CA ARG A 61 -33.22 -2.79 22.12
C ARG A 61 -32.81 -2.04 20.86
N ARG A 62 -33.72 -1.22 20.36
CA ARG A 62 -33.54 -0.39 19.15
C ARG A 62 -32.68 0.84 19.41
N ALA A 63 -32.62 1.33 20.65
CA ALA A 63 -31.67 2.35 21.08
C ALA A 63 -30.25 1.76 21.25
N PHE A 64 -30.14 0.56 21.84
CA PHE A 64 -28.88 -0.16 21.97
C PHE A 64 -28.22 -0.45 20.62
N LEU A 65 -28.97 -0.95 19.64
CA LEU A 65 -28.43 -1.18 18.28
C LEU A 65 -27.92 0.10 17.61
N ALA A 66 -28.60 1.24 17.84
CA ALA A 66 -28.16 2.52 17.33
C ALA A 66 -26.89 3.04 18.03
N LEU A 67 -26.79 2.82 19.35
CA LEU A 67 -25.58 3.11 20.13
C LEU A 67 -24.40 2.26 19.67
N LEU A 68 -24.61 0.96 19.46
CA LEU A 68 -23.58 0.05 18.97
C LEU A 68 -23.10 0.46 17.57
N PHE A 69 -24.02 0.78 16.67
CA PHE A 69 -23.69 1.26 15.33
C PHE A 69 -22.93 2.60 15.38
N GLY A 70 -23.37 3.53 16.23
CA GLY A 70 -22.67 4.79 16.47
C GLY A 70 -21.27 4.58 17.04
N ALA A 71 -21.10 3.65 17.98
CA ALA A 71 -19.80 3.32 18.56
C ALA A 71 -18.84 2.73 17.51
N ILE A 72 -19.32 1.85 16.64
CA ILE A 72 -18.54 1.29 15.51
C ILE A 72 -18.13 2.41 14.55
N LEU A 73 -19.04 3.33 14.22
CA LEU A 73 -18.72 4.48 13.38
C LEU A 73 -17.66 5.39 14.01
N VAL A 74 -17.83 5.76 15.28
CA VAL A 74 -16.85 6.58 16.02
C VAL A 74 -15.50 5.89 16.08
N PHE A 75 -15.47 4.59 16.34
CA PHE A 75 -14.23 3.81 16.33
C PHE A 75 -13.55 3.81 14.96
N GLY A 76 -14.32 3.63 13.89
CA GLY A 76 -13.83 3.72 12.51
C GLY A 76 -13.25 5.10 12.20
N CYS A 77 -13.93 6.18 12.60
CA CYS A 77 -13.43 7.54 12.48
C CYS A 77 -12.15 7.75 13.28
N LEU A 78 -12.09 7.32 14.55
CA LEU A 78 -10.89 7.44 15.38
C LEU A 78 -9.69 6.70 14.80
N LYS A 79 -9.91 5.52 14.22
CA LYS A 79 -8.88 4.76 13.49
C LYS A 79 -8.42 5.46 12.23
N ALA A 80 -9.32 6.12 11.50
CA ALA A 80 -8.97 6.91 10.32
C ALA A 80 -8.28 8.24 10.65
N THR A 81 -8.48 8.80 11.85
CA THR A 81 -8.01 10.16 12.22
C THR A 81 -6.95 10.19 13.32
N VAL A 82 -7.29 9.83 14.56
CA VAL A 82 -6.42 10.05 15.74
C VAL A 82 -5.40 8.93 15.88
N PHE A 83 -5.83 7.68 15.73
CA PHE A 83 -4.94 6.52 15.82
C PHE A 83 -4.11 6.28 14.56
N ARG A 84 -4.16 7.21 13.61
CA ARG A 84 -3.43 7.20 12.33
C ARG A 84 -1.98 7.67 12.47
N GLY A 85 -1.67 8.52 13.44
CA GLY A 85 -0.38 9.23 13.51
C GLY A 85 -0.33 10.47 12.60
N HIS A 86 0.71 11.32 12.77
CA HIS A 86 0.69 12.70 12.27
C HIS A 86 0.95 12.90 10.77
N GLU A 87 1.44 11.92 9.99
CA GLU A 87 2.09 12.26 8.70
C GLU A 87 1.65 11.52 7.42
N TYR A 88 0.83 10.46 7.45
CA TYR A 88 0.63 9.61 6.25
C TYR A 88 -0.80 9.52 5.73
N GLN A 89 -1.05 9.77 4.43
CA GLN A 89 -2.33 9.51 3.74
C GLN A 89 -2.94 8.15 4.15
N TRP A 90 -4.26 8.11 4.38
CA TRP A 90 -4.94 6.92 4.91
C TRP A 90 -4.83 5.75 3.93
N ASN A 91 -4.12 4.69 4.32
CA ASN A 91 -3.90 3.50 3.50
C ASN A 91 -5.09 2.52 3.50
N GLY A 92 -6.22 2.89 4.11
CA GLY A 92 -7.42 2.04 4.18
C GLY A 92 -7.26 0.77 5.02
N SER A 93 -6.28 0.70 5.94
CA SER A 93 -5.96 -0.48 6.78
C SER A 93 -7.08 -1.07 7.65
N ILE A 94 -8.26 -0.44 7.71
CA ILE A 94 -9.47 -1.05 8.30
C ILE A 94 -10.11 -2.05 7.33
N PHE A 95 -9.94 -1.83 6.02
CA PHE A 95 -10.53 -2.59 4.92
C PHE A 95 -9.49 -3.34 4.08
N TYR A 96 -8.22 -2.98 4.18
CA TYR A 96 -7.11 -3.67 3.51
C TYR A 96 -6.22 -4.33 4.56
N LEU A 97 -5.94 -5.63 4.38
CA LEU A 97 -4.92 -6.30 5.18
C LEU A 97 -3.58 -5.57 4.98
N PRO A 98 -2.75 -5.41 6.03
CA PRO A 98 -1.40 -4.91 5.85
C PRO A 98 -0.65 -5.86 4.92
N CYS A 99 -0.34 -5.40 3.70
CA CYS A 99 0.54 -6.10 2.77
C CYS A 99 1.98 -5.87 3.25
N SER A 100 2.31 -6.45 4.39
CA SER A 100 3.66 -6.42 4.93
C SER A 100 4.44 -7.59 4.35
N THR A 101 5.52 -7.29 3.64
CA THR A 101 6.46 -8.27 3.11
C THR A 101 7.70 -8.26 4.00
N GLU A 102 8.12 -9.44 4.43
CA GLU A 102 9.38 -9.62 5.13
C GLU A 102 10.52 -9.61 4.12
N ILE A 103 11.46 -8.70 4.29
CA ILE A 103 12.66 -8.59 3.44
C ILE A 103 13.86 -8.98 4.27
N GLU A 104 14.59 -9.97 3.78
CA GLU A 104 15.82 -10.43 4.40
C GLU A 104 17.00 -9.53 3.99
N ILE A 105 17.75 -9.03 4.97
CA ILE A 105 18.95 -8.23 4.76
C ILE A 105 20.14 -9.01 5.31
N LYS A 106 20.98 -9.51 4.41
CA LYS A 106 22.22 -10.24 4.71
C LYS A 106 23.41 -9.31 4.52
N ASN A 107 24.01 -8.90 5.62
CA ASN A 107 25.34 -8.28 5.60
C ASN A 107 26.37 -9.31 6.07
N GLU A 108 27.66 -9.08 5.76
CA GLU A 108 28.78 -10.03 5.89
C GLU A 108 28.83 -10.86 7.19
N LYS A 109 28.19 -10.42 8.28
CA LYS A 109 28.11 -11.14 9.56
C LYS A 109 26.73 -11.14 10.23
N LYS A 110 25.69 -10.56 9.62
CA LYS A 110 24.38 -10.40 10.27
C LYS A 110 23.24 -10.49 9.26
N THR A 111 22.29 -11.37 9.55
CA THR A 111 21.00 -11.44 8.88
C THR A 111 19.96 -10.72 9.73
N THR A 112 19.24 -9.77 9.15
CA THR A 112 18.11 -9.10 9.79
C THR A 112 16.91 -9.11 8.86
N THR A 113 15.74 -9.43 9.40
CA THR A 113 14.47 -9.33 8.67
C THR A 113 13.84 -7.98 8.98
N LYS A 114 13.49 -7.22 7.94
CA LYS A 114 12.73 -5.98 8.07
C LYS A 114 11.35 -6.18 7.46
N LEU A 115 10.32 -5.85 8.23
CA LEU A 115 8.94 -5.90 7.76
C LEU A 115 8.65 -4.59 7.02
N VAL A 116 8.37 -4.68 5.72
CA VAL A 116 8.15 -3.51 4.87
C VAL A 116 6.76 -3.57 4.27
N SER A 117 6.03 -2.45 4.29
CA SER A 117 4.72 -2.35 3.65
C SER A 117 4.88 -2.26 2.14
N MET A 118 4.69 -3.39 1.44
CA MET A 118 4.76 -3.47 -0.03
C MET A 118 3.42 -3.99 -0.56
N CYS A 119 2.56 -3.08 -1.02
CA CYS A 119 1.36 -3.47 -1.75
C CYS A 119 1.72 -3.85 -3.20
N THR A 120 0.88 -4.70 -3.80
CA THR A 120 1.10 -5.22 -5.16
C THR A 120 1.21 -4.07 -6.16
N GLY A 121 2.38 -3.91 -6.79
CA GLY A 121 2.63 -2.95 -7.86
C GLY A 121 3.31 -1.64 -7.44
N ASP A 122 3.30 -1.27 -6.15
CA ASP A 122 3.87 0.02 -5.71
C ASP A 122 5.39 0.09 -5.91
N TYR A 123 6.07 -1.04 -5.76
CA TYR A 123 7.53 -1.17 -5.88
C TYR A 123 7.97 -2.02 -7.08
N PHE A 124 7.07 -2.18 -8.06
CA PHE A 124 7.40 -2.85 -9.31
C PHE A 124 8.37 -1.99 -10.12
N SER A 125 9.57 -2.52 -10.30
CA SER A 125 10.67 -1.88 -10.98
C SER A 125 10.76 -2.34 -12.43
N GLU A 126 11.01 -1.38 -13.32
CA GLU A 126 11.21 -1.60 -14.75
C GLU A 126 12.47 -0.82 -15.17
N PHE A 127 13.50 -1.55 -15.59
CA PHE A 127 14.79 -0.97 -15.94
C PHE A 127 15.54 -1.83 -16.96
N LYS A 128 16.46 -1.21 -17.69
CA LYS A 128 17.38 -1.87 -18.59
C LYS A 128 18.72 -2.06 -17.91
N ALA A 129 19.28 -3.26 -18.04
CA ALA A 129 20.58 -3.56 -17.49
C ALA A 129 21.41 -4.46 -18.42
N GLU A 130 22.72 -4.32 -18.32
CA GLU A 130 23.70 -5.15 -19.00
C GLU A 130 24.18 -6.26 -18.07
N TRP A 131 24.30 -7.47 -18.60
CA TRP A 131 24.83 -8.61 -17.84
C TRP A 131 26.36 -8.66 -17.89
N ASP A 132 27.02 -8.50 -16.73
CA ASP A 132 28.49 -8.53 -16.60
C ASP A 132 29.07 -9.94 -16.31
N GLY A 133 28.21 -10.96 -16.26
CA GLY A 133 28.57 -12.33 -15.86
C GLY A 133 28.28 -12.67 -14.40
N LYS A 134 27.94 -11.69 -13.56
CA LYS A 134 27.62 -11.89 -12.14
C LYS A 134 26.47 -10.99 -11.63
N PHE A 135 26.39 -9.77 -12.13
CA PHE A 135 25.44 -8.74 -11.77
C PHE A 135 24.82 -8.12 -13.03
N MET A 136 23.64 -7.55 -12.83
CA MET A 136 23.00 -6.67 -13.81
C MET A 136 23.43 -5.24 -13.53
N ILE A 137 24.11 -4.61 -14.49
CA ILE A 137 24.56 -3.22 -14.43
C ILE A 137 23.47 -2.34 -15.02
N ILE A 138 22.87 -1.47 -14.19
CA ILE A 138 21.76 -0.63 -14.63
C ILE A 138 22.25 0.42 -15.63
N ILE A 139 21.63 0.44 -16.81
CA ILE A 139 21.89 1.43 -17.87
C ILE A 139 20.84 2.54 -17.83
N GLU A 140 19.57 2.16 -17.72
CA GLU A 140 18.43 3.08 -17.85
C GLU A 140 17.24 2.56 -17.02
N GLY A 141 16.40 3.46 -16.52
CA GLY A 141 15.18 3.12 -15.78
C GLY A 141 15.29 3.38 -14.29
N GLU A 142 14.17 3.17 -13.59
CA GLU A 142 14.06 3.48 -12.17
C GLU A 142 13.83 2.20 -11.35
N LEU A 143 14.72 1.97 -10.40
CA LEU A 143 14.57 0.92 -9.40
C LEU A 143 13.72 1.47 -8.25
N LYS A 144 12.48 1.01 -8.15
CA LYS A 144 11.55 1.42 -7.10
C LYS A 144 11.83 0.62 -5.84
N ILE A 145 12.39 1.30 -4.84
CA ILE A 145 12.73 0.69 -3.55
C ILE A 145 11.98 1.38 -2.43
N PRO A 146 11.39 0.62 -1.48
CA PRO A 146 10.84 1.18 -0.25
C PRO A 146 11.83 2.07 0.49
N GLU A 147 11.38 3.22 1.00
CA GLU A 147 12.20 4.15 1.79
C GLU A 147 12.91 3.44 2.96
N ASP A 148 12.19 2.54 3.62
CA ASP A 148 12.68 1.74 4.75
C ASP A 148 13.94 0.91 4.41
N LEU A 149 14.18 0.60 3.14
CA LEU A 149 15.33 -0.19 2.71
C LEU A 149 16.52 0.65 2.27
N LYS A 150 16.34 1.96 2.05
CA LYS A 150 17.40 2.81 1.48
C LYS A 150 18.64 2.89 2.36
N GLU A 151 18.47 2.88 3.68
CA GLU A 151 19.59 2.88 4.64
C GLU A 151 20.49 1.64 4.54
N HIS A 152 19.99 0.57 3.92
CA HIS A 152 20.72 -0.70 3.78
C HIS A 152 21.38 -0.85 2.41
N LEU A 153 21.28 0.16 1.53
CA LEU A 153 21.75 0.11 0.15
C LEU A 153 22.79 1.20 -0.13
N ASN A 154 23.69 0.91 -1.07
CA ASN A 154 24.63 1.91 -1.57
C ASN A 154 23.99 2.71 -2.70
N PHE A 155 23.87 4.02 -2.52
CA PHE A 155 23.38 4.95 -3.54
C PHE A 155 24.54 5.69 -4.23
N PRO A 156 24.48 5.91 -5.56
CA PRO A 156 23.47 5.41 -6.49
C PRO A 156 23.60 3.90 -6.71
N ILE A 157 22.46 3.23 -6.92
CA ILE A 157 22.45 1.79 -7.18
C ILE A 157 22.86 1.57 -8.64
N SER A 158 24.07 1.08 -8.84
CA SER A 158 24.63 0.80 -10.17
C SER A 158 24.50 -0.65 -10.58
N LYS A 159 24.37 -1.57 -9.61
CA LYS A 159 24.33 -3.01 -9.84
C LYS A 159 23.29 -3.70 -8.99
N VAL A 160 22.68 -4.73 -9.55
CA VAL A 160 21.68 -5.56 -8.87
C VAL A 160 21.97 -7.04 -9.11
N SER A 161 21.63 -7.86 -8.13
CA SER A 161 21.55 -9.31 -8.32
C SER A 161 20.14 -9.67 -8.77
N ILE A 162 20.00 -10.70 -9.59
CA ILE A 162 18.70 -11.16 -10.06
C ILE A 162 18.45 -12.61 -9.66
N CYS A 163 17.21 -12.95 -9.37
CA CYS A 163 16.74 -14.32 -9.23
C CYS A 163 15.48 -14.53 -10.09
N PRO A 164 15.32 -15.72 -10.68
CA PRO A 164 14.19 -16.00 -11.55
C PRO A 164 12.87 -16.04 -10.76
N THR A 165 11.82 -15.47 -11.35
CA THR A 165 10.45 -15.61 -10.83
C THR A 165 9.97 -17.05 -11.01
N HIS A 166 9.37 -17.67 -9.98
CA HIS A 166 8.68 -18.96 -10.15
C HIS A 166 7.51 -18.84 -11.15
N PRO A 167 7.16 -19.92 -11.88
CA PRO A 167 6.43 -19.88 -13.16
C PRO A 167 4.92 -19.62 -13.06
N ASN A 168 4.47 -18.67 -12.24
CA ASN A 168 3.04 -18.54 -11.95
C ASN A 168 2.50 -17.10 -11.88
N SER A 169 2.95 -16.23 -12.78
CA SER A 169 2.20 -14.99 -13.05
C SER A 169 2.14 -14.71 -14.54
N ASN A 170 0.99 -15.01 -15.15
CA ASN A 170 0.61 -14.45 -16.44
C ASN A 170 0.45 -12.93 -16.27
N TYR A 171 1.43 -12.16 -16.73
CA TYR A 171 1.26 -10.71 -16.92
C TYR A 171 1.15 -10.46 -18.42
N ASN A 172 -0.01 -9.98 -18.86
CA ASN A 172 -0.26 -9.45 -20.21
C ASN A 172 0.05 -10.35 -21.43
N ASN A 173 -0.19 -11.67 -21.37
CA ASN A 173 -0.02 -12.57 -22.53
C ASN A 173 1.36 -12.54 -23.21
N GLU A 174 2.37 -11.92 -22.61
CA GLU A 174 3.76 -12.01 -23.04
C GLU A 174 4.42 -13.18 -22.32
N ILE A 175 5.14 -14.01 -23.08
CA ILE A 175 5.85 -15.16 -22.53
C ILE A 175 6.93 -14.64 -21.59
N ILE A 176 6.68 -14.77 -20.28
CA ILE A 176 7.67 -14.49 -19.25
C ILE A 176 8.66 -15.65 -19.27
N TYR A 177 9.87 -15.35 -19.75
CA TYR A 177 10.94 -16.34 -19.80
C TYR A 177 11.41 -16.63 -18.37
N ASN A 178 11.18 -17.86 -17.91
CA ASN A 178 12.11 -18.48 -16.98
C ASN A 178 13.48 -18.46 -17.67
N TYR A 179 14.39 -17.65 -17.17
CA TYR A 179 15.77 -17.66 -17.63
C TYR A 179 16.60 -18.45 -16.64
N ASP A 180 17.52 -19.23 -17.18
CA ASP A 180 18.65 -19.70 -16.40
C ASP A 180 19.70 -18.59 -16.43
N ILE A 181 20.22 -18.20 -15.26
CA ILE A 181 21.28 -17.18 -15.16
C ILE A 181 22.47 -17.61 -16.02
N ASP A 182 22.72 -18.91 -16.12
CA ASP A 182 23.83 -19.48 -16.91
C ASP A 182 23.62 -19.34 -18.43
N THR A 183 22.40 -19.01 -18.88
CA THR A 183 22.08 -18.81 -20.30
C THR A 183 22.18 -17.34 -20.75
N LEU A 184 22.48 -16.43 -19.82
CA LEU A 184 22.64 -15.01 -20.14
C LEU A 184 23.93 -14.77 -20.92
N LYS A 185 23.81 -13.98 -21.99
CA LYS A 185 24.96 -13.58 -22.80
C LYS A 185 25.62 -12.39 -22.14
N MET A 186 26.94 -12.49 -21.94
CA MET A 186 27.73 -11.36 -21.49
C MET A 186 27.55 -10.16 -22.41
N ASN A 187 27.54 -8.96 -21.80
CA ASN A 187 27.42 -7.67 -22.48
C ASN A 187 26.15 -7.51 -23.33
N SER A 188 25.12 -8.33 -23.05
CA SER A 188 23.80 -8.17 -23.65
C SER A 188 22.90 -7.35 -22.75
N ILE A 189 22.06 -6.53 -23.37
CA ILE A 189 21.13 -5.65 -22.67
C ILE A 189 19.80 -6.38 -22.51
N TYR A 190 19.28 -6.36 -21.29
CA TYR A 190 18.02 -6.97 -20.92
C TYR A 190 17.07 -5.91 -20.34
N GLU A 191 15.79 -6.01 -20.68
CA GLU A 191 14.71 -5.35 -19.93
C GLU A 191 14.36 -6.24 -18.74
N ILE A 192 14.34 -5.64 -17.55
CA ILE A 192 14.16 -6.32 -16.28
C ILE A 192 12.91 -5.77 -15.60
N TYR A 193 12.06 -6.70 -15.16
CA TYR A 193 10.77 -6.44 -14.55
C TYR A 193 10.66 -7.19 -13.24
N GLY A 194 10.53 -6.51 -12.11
CA GLY A 194 10.50 -7.23 -10.84
C GLY A 194 10.39 -6.39 -9.59
N ASN A 195 10.39 -7.08 -8.45
CA ASN A 195 10.39 -6.48 -7.11
C ASN A 195 11.65 -6.92 -6.36
N ILE A 196 12.07 -6.11 -5.40
CA ILE A 196 13.11 -6.49 -4.45
C ILE A 196 12.64 -7.67 -3.58
N GLU A 197 13.49 -8.68 -3.43
CA GLU A 197 13.24 -9.86 -2.59
C GLU A 197 14.13 -9.86 -1.34
N SER A 198 15.39 -9.47 -1.48
CA SER A 198 16.34 -9.37 -0.37
C SER A 198 17.46 -8.38 -0.66
N ILE A 199 18.28 -8.10 0.35
CA ILE A 199 19.49 -7.27 0.22
C ILE A 199 20.68 -8.11 0.69
N ASN A 200 21.69 -8.26 -0.16
CA ASN A 200 22.92 -8.99 0.13
C ASN A 200 24.12 -8.05 0.01
N ASN A 201 24.82 -7.81 1.12
CA ASN A 201 25.99 -6.92 1.19
C ASN A 201 25.75 -5.59 0.47
N HIS A 202 24.68 -4.89 0.86
CA HIS A 202 24.24 -3.62 0.27
C HIS A 202 23.84 -3.66 -1.22
N THR A 203 23.76 -4.86 -1.81
CA THR A 203 23.31 -5.06 -3.20
C THR A 203 21.89 -5.64 -3.19
N PRO A 204 20.92 -5.02 -3.88
CA PRO A 204 19.56 -5.53 -3.90
C PRO A 204 19.50 -6.79 -4.79
N LEU A 205 18.77 -7.79 -4.30
CA LEU A 205 18.36 -8.97 -5.08
C LEU A 205 16.94 -8.73 -5.59
N ILE A 206 16.79 -8.72 -6.90
CA ILE A 206 15.52 -8.51 -7.58
C ILE A 206 15.00 -9.84 -8.08
N LYS A 207 13.78 -10.17 -7.65
CA LYS A 207 13.01 -11.25 -8.23
C LYS A 207 12.42 -10.75 -9.54
N ALA A 208 13.04 -11.17 -10.63
CA ALA A 208 12.85 -10.55 -11.91
C ALA A 208 12.44 -11.54 -13.00
N SER A 209 11.63 -11.03 -13.90
CA SER A 209 11.46 -11.53 -15.26
C SER A 209 12.34 -10.67 -16.18
N ILE A 210 12.97 -11.28 -17.18
CA ILE A 210 13.85 -10.57 -18.12
C ILE A 210 13.43 -10.80 -19.57
N LYS A 211 13.79 -9.85 -20.43
CA LYS A 211 13.60 -9.90 -21.88
C LYS A 211 14.87 -9.42 -22.57
N GLU A 212 15.47 -10.27 -23.41
CA GLU A 212 16.66 -9.91 -24.20
C GLU A 212 16.29 -8.87 -25.27
N LEU A 213 16.98 -7.72 -25.27
CA LEU A 213 16.89 -6.76 -26.36
C LEU A 213 17.82 -7.20 -27.48
N LYS A 214 17.25 -7.66 -28.59
CA LYS A 214 18.03 -7.88 -29.82
C LYS A 214 18.38 -6.52 -30.40
N ASN A 215 19.65 -6.15 -30.38
CA ASN A 215 20.15 -5.04 -31.17
C ASN A 215 19.88 -5.36 -32.65
N GLY A 216 19.01 -4.56 -33.27
CA GLY A 216 18.79 -4.57 -34.72
C GLY A 216 19.92 -3.91 -35.47
#